data_AF-A0A7X7M7C7-F1
#
_entry.id   AF-A0A7X7M7C7-F1
#
_cell.length_a   1.000
_cell.length_b   1.000
_cell.length_c   1.000
_cell.angle_alpha   90.00
_cell.angle_beta   90.00
_cell.angle_gamma   90.00
#
_symmetry.space_group_name_H-M   'P 1'
#
loop_
_entity.id
_entity.type
_entity.pdbx_description
1 polymer ?
#
loop_
_entity_poly.entity_id
_entity_poly.type
_entity_poly.pdbx_seq_one_letter_code
_entity_poly.pdbx_strand_id
1 'polypeptide(L)' 'MSYEKIKYNYEMGFWSRQMVAVAVRKGVISAEQYAEITGDAC' A
#
# COMPACT_ATOMS: atom_id res chain seq x y z
N MET A 1 -9.51 -1.61 -7.33
CA MET A 1 -8.32 -2.11 -6.63
C MET A 1 -8.67 -2.11 -5.14
N SER A 2 -8.49 -3.20 -4.41
CA SER A 2 -8.82 -3.28 -2.98
C SER A 2 -7.54 -3.29 -2.14
N TYR A 3 -7.68 -3.07 -0.83
CA TYR A 3 -6.60 -3.15 0.14
C TYR A 3 -5.82 -4.47 0.03
N GLU A 4 -6.52 -5.61 0.00
CA GLU A 4 -5.89 -6.94 -0.02
C GLU A 4 -5.06 -7.16 -1.28
N LYS A 5 -5.54 -6.68 -2.44
CA LYS A 5 -4.80 -6.79 -3.70
C LYS A 5 -3.53 -5.94 -3.67
N ILE A 6 -3.58 -4.74 -3.08
CA ILE A 6 -2.41 -3.87 -2.97
C ILE A 6 -1.39 -4.48 -2.00
N LYS A 7 -1.84 -4.98 -0.85
CA LYS A 7 -1.02 -5.68 0.13
C LYS A 7 -0.30 -6.88 -0.50
N TYR A 8 -1.06 -7.77 -1.16
CA TYR A 8 -0.50 -8.92 -1.87
C TYR A 8 0.52 -8.51 -2.93
N ASN A 9 0.22 -7.49 -3.75
CA ASN A 9 1.16 -7.04 -4.78
C ASN A 9 2.45 -6.45 -4.21
N TYR A 10 2.39 -5.77 -3.07
CA TYR A 10 3.56 -5.25 -2.38
C TYR A 10 4.40 -6.38 -1.75
N GLU A 11 3.74 -7.32 -1.05
CA GLU A 11 4.39 -8.48 -0.43
C GLU A 11 5.10 -9.38 -1.47
N MET A 12 4.50 -9.53 -2.65
CA MET A 12 5.10 -10.27 -3.77
C MET A 12 6.18 -9.48 -4.53
N GLY A 13 6.46 -8.24 -4.14
CA GLY A 13 7.47 -7.38 -4.76
C GLY A 13 7.07 -6.82 -6.13
N PHE A 14 5.83 -6.99 -6.57
CA PHE A 14 5.33 -6.41 -7.82
C PHE A 14 5.12 -4.89 -7.72
N TRP A 15 4.89 -4.39 -6.51
CA TRP A 15 4.64 -2.98 -6.25
C TRP A 15 5.73 -2.39 -5.35
N SER A 16 6.21 -1.20 -5.71
CA SER A 16 7.10 -0.41 -4.85
C SER A 16 6.31 0.42 -3.83
N ARG A 17 7.00 0.93 -2.80
CA ARG A 17 6.40 1.84 -1.81
C ARG A 17 5.75 3.07 -2.44
N GLN A 18 6.32 3.59 -3.53
CA GLN A 18 5.76 4.74 -4.25
C GLN A 18 4.41 4.39 -4.89
N MET A 19 4.24 3.16 -5.40
CA MET A 19 2.97 2.70 -5.96
C MET A 19 1.88 2.59 -4.88
N VAL A 20 2.24 2.08 -3.69
CA VAL A 20 1.33 2.03 -2.54
C VAL A 20 0.95 3.47 -2.11
N ALA A 21 1.89 4.42 -2.12
CA ALA A 21 1.60 5.83 -1.80
C ALA A 21 0.64 6.49 -2.81
N VAL A 22 0.71 6.10 -4.09
CA VAL A 22 -0.27 6.56 -5.09
C VAL A 22 -1.68 6.03 -4.77
N ALA A 23 -1.81 4.83 -4.22
CA ALA A 23 -3.10 4.30 -3.79
C ALA A 23 -3.71 5.12 -2.64
N VAL A 24 -2.89 5.65 -1.73
CA VAL A 24 -3.32 6.61 -0.70
C VAL A 24 -3.83 7.90 -1.34
N ARG A 25 -3.05 8.50 -2.25
CA ARG A 25 -3.44 9.74 -2.95
C ARG A 25 -4.73 9.60 -3.75
N LYS A 26 -5.01 8.40 -4.26
CA LYS A 26 -6.23 8.07 -4.99
C LYS A 26 -7.41 7.71 -4.07
N GLY A 27 -7.21 7.69 -2.76
CA GLY A 27 -8.23 7.35 -1.77
C GLY A 27 -8.65 5.87 -1.78
N VAL A 28 -7.82 4.99 -2.35
CA VAL A 28 -8.09 3.55 -2.40
C VAL A 28 -7.80 2.88 -1.06
N ILE A 29 -6.79 3.37 -0.36
CA ILE A 29 -6.39 2.96 0.98
C ILE A 29 -6.12 4.18 1.85
N SER A 30 -6.18 4.03 3.17
CA SER A 30 -5.82 5.09 4.12
C SER A 30 -4.31 5.18 4.36
N ALA A 31 -3.89 6.23 5.09
CA ALA A 31 -2.51 6.36 5.55
C ALA A 31 -2.13 5.25 6.55
N GLU A 32 -3.06 4.80 7.41
CA GLU A 32 -2.79 3.67 8.31
C GLU A 32 -2.58 2.37 7.54
N GLN A 33 -3.40 2.12 6.51
CA GLN A 33 -3.25 0.96 5.63
C GLN A 33 -1.94 0.98 4.84
N TYR A 34 -1.45 2.16 4.46
CA TYR A 34 -0.12 2.30 3.86
C TYR A 34 0.98 1.87 4.83
N ALA A 35 0.92 2.33 6.08
CA ALA A 35 1.89 1.96 7.11
C ALA A 35 1.87 0.44 7.38
N GLU A 36 0.67 -0.17 7.43
CA GLU A 36 0.53 -1.62 7.60
C GLU A 36 1.16 -2.40 6.42
N ILE A 37 0.92 -1.97 5.17
CA ILE A 37 1.46 -2.63 3.98
C ILE A 37 2.98 -2.49 3.92
N THR A 38 3.50 -1.28 4.15
CA THR A 38 4.91 -0.96 3.91
C THR A 38 5.83 -1.31 5.07
N GLY A 39 5.26 -1.57 6.26
CA GLY A 39 6.03 -1.76 7.48
C GLY A 39 6.68 -0.47 7.98
N ASP A 40 6.26 0.70 7.48
CA ASP A 40 6.62 2.00 8.07
C ASP A 40 5.85 2.19 9.37
N ALA A 41 6.25 1.44 10.40
CA ALA A 41 6.12 1.91 11.76
C ALA A 41 7.16 3.04 11.90
N CYS A 42 6.69 4.24 12.26
CA CYS A 42 7.54 5.40 12.59
C CYS A 42 8.83 5.01 13.34
#